data_AF-A0A176RVF3-F1
#
_entry.id   AF-A0A176RVF3-F1
#
_cell.length_a   1.000
_cell.length_b   1.000
_cell.length_c   1.000
_cell.angle_alpha   90.00
_cell.angle_beta   90.00
_cell.angle_gamma   90.00
#
_symmetry.space_group_name_H-M   'P 1'
#
loop_
_entity.id
_entity.type
_entity.pdbx_description
1 polymer ?
#
loop_
_entity_poly.entity_id
_entity_poly.type
_entity_poly.pdbx_seq_one_letter_code
_entity_poly.pdbx_strand_id
1 'polypeptide(L)'
;MLKPSGTFVLQVPFIYPLHDAPLDFHRWTQHGLQKIVQKYGFIIRQQIQIGKPLETAGLLVNIAISKTILNWLQQKNPALILGILAPVVVLSVNLLCWLFSLISPMDDIMPHSYRLVLEKQ
;
A
#
# COMPACT_ATOMS: atom_id res chain seq x y z
N MET A 1 -17.55 -18.08 10.79
CA MET A 1 -18.70 -17.20 11.09
C MET A 1 -18.37 -16.38 12.34
N LEU A 2 -18.52 -15.05 12.30
CA LEU A 2 -18.33 -14.18 13.48
C LEU A 2 -19.51 -14.34 14.46
N LYS A 3 -19.22 -14.31 15.76
CA LYS A 3 -20.24 -14.20 16.82
C LYS A 3 -20.96 -12.84 16.72
N PRO A 4 -22.20 -12.70 17.23
CA PRO A 4 -22.84 -11.39 17.38
C PRO A 4 -21.93 -10.40 18.09
N SER A 5 -21.90 -9.14 17.65
CA SER A 5 -20.98 -8.10 18.12
C SER A 5 -19.48 -8.42 17.94
N GLY A 6 -19.15 -9.42 17.13
CA GLY A 6 -17.77 -9.76 16.81
C GLY A 6 -17.11 -8.70 15.92
N THR A 7 -15.86 -8.36 16.22
CA THR A 7 -15.06 -7.41 15.44
C THR A 7 -14.31 -8.08 14.30
N PHE A 8 -14.31 -7.45 13.13
CA PHE A 8 -13.52 -7.83 11.96
C PHE A 8 -12.67 -6.63 11.52
N VAL A 9 -11.35 -6.83 11.42
CA VAL A 9 -10.43 -5.81 10.90
C VAL A 9 -10.07 -6.18 9.47
N LEU A 10 -10.41 -5.29 8.54
CA LEU A 10 -10.11 -5.42 7.12
C LEU A 10 -9.05 -4.39 6.74
N GLN A 11 -7.97 -4.81 6.09
CA GLN A 11 -7.02 -3.92 5.46
C GLN A 11 -6.76 -4.38 4.03
N VAL A 12 -6.83 -3.46 3.08
CA VAL A 12 -6.62 -3.74 1.65
C VAL A 12 -5.64 -2.72 1.05
N PRO A 13 -4.76 -3.14 0.14
CA PRO A 13 -3.89 -2.22 -0.60
C PRO A 13 -4.72 -1.32 -1.54
N PHE A 14 -4.21 -0.12 -1.84
CA PHE A 14 -4.82 0.80 -2.81
C PHE A 14 -3.83 1.26 -3.87
N ILE A 15 -2.95 2.21 -3.55
CA ILE A 15 -1.85 2.59 -4.43
C ILE A 15 -0.70 1.61 -4.24
N TYR A 16 -0.79 0.56 -5.05
CA TYR A 16 0.23 -0.47 -5.18
C TYR A 16 0.43 -0.73 -6.68
N PRO A 17 1.64 -1.13 -7.14
CA PRO A 17 1.88 -1.50 -8.52
C PRO A 17 0.90 -2.57 -9.00
N LEU A 18 0.82 -2.76 -10.33
CA LEU A 18 -0.10 -3.69 -10.99
C LEU A 18 -0.28 -4.97 -10.14
N HIS A 19 -1.52 -5.20 -9.70
CA HIS A 19 -1.88 -6.35 -8.88
C HIS A 19 -1.51 -7.64 -9.60
N ASP A 20 -1.33 -8.73 -8.84
CA ASP A 20 -0.81 -10.07 -9.19
C ASP A 20 -1.31 -10.67 -10.53
N ALA A 21 -1.05 -10.03 -11.67
CA ALA A 21 -1.48 -10.51 -12.97
C ALA A 21 -0.92 -11.94 -13.19
N PRO A 22 -1.75 -12.91 -13.60
CA PRO A 22 -3.12 -12.77 -14.14
C PRO A 22 -4.27 -12.71 -13.11
N LEU A 23 -3.98 -12.83 -11.81
CA LEU A 23 -4.93 -12.72 -10.70
C LEU A 23 -5.16 -11.24 -10.33
N ASP A 24 -5.78 -10.50 -11.24
CA ASP A 24 -6.20 -9.12 -10.99
C ASP A 24 -7.68 -9.08 -10.55
N PHE A 25 -7.92 -8.61 -9.34
CA PHE A 25 -9.26 -8.52 -8.74
C PHE A 25 -9.70 -7.06 -8.66
N HIS A 26 -10.55 -6.74 -7.68
CA HIS A 26 -11.03 -5.38 -7.48
C HIS A 26 -10.01 -4.55 -6.71
N ARG A 27 -9.62 -3.40 -7.28
CA ARG A 27 -8.99 -2.33 -6.53
C ARG A 27 -10.06 -1.55 -5.78
N TRP A 28 -10.14 -1.77 -4.47
CA TRP A 28 -11.18 -1.15 -3.67
C TRP A 28 -10.85 0.30 -3.32
N THR A 29 -11.72 1.22 -3.73
CA THR A 29 -11.76 2.56 -3.14
C THR A 29 -12.41 2.51 -1.77
N GLN A 30 -12.20 3.56 -0.98
CA GLN A 30 -12.88 3.74 0.29
C GLN A 30 -14.42 3.59 0.16
N HIS A 31 -15.03 4.22 -0.85
CA HIS A 31 -16.47 4.13 -1.10
C HIS A 31 -16.92 2.73 -1.52
N GLY A 32 -16.08 2.00 -2.27
CA GLY A 32 -16.34 0.61 -2.63
C GLY A 32 -16.37 -0.30 -1.40
N LEU A 33 -15.41 -0.13 -0.48
CA LEU A 33 -15.35 -0.85 0.79
C LEU A 33 -16.58 -0.57 1.66
N GLN A 34 -16.98 0.69 1.78
CA GLN A 34 -18.18 1.06 2.55
C GLN A 34 -19.43 0.35 2.02
N LYS A 35 -19.65 0.41 0.71
CA LYS A 35 -20.80 -0.23 0.07
C LYS A 35 -20.82 -1.74 0.28
N ILE A 36 -19.68 -2.42 0.13
CA ILE A 36 -19.65 -3.88 0.24
C ILE A 36 -19.84 -4.35 1.68
N VAL A 37 -19.20 -3.73 2.67
CA VAL A 37 -19.31 -4.18 4.07
C VAL A 37 -20.72 -3.92 4.63
N GLN A 38 -21.33 -2.78 4.27
CA GLN A 38 -22.70 -2.47 4.66
C GLN A 38 -23.71 -3.42 4.00
N LYS A 39 -23.49 -3.81 2.74
CA LYS A 39 -24.32 -4.82 2.05
C LYS A 39 -24.35 -6.16 2.80
N TYR A 40 -23.29 -6.50 3.53
CA TYR A 40 -23.21 -7.72 4.34
C TYR A 40 -23.58 -7.52 5.82
N GLY A 41 -24.20 -6.39 6.19
CA GLY A 41 -24.70 -6.15 7.54
C GLY A 41 -23.64 -5.81 8.58
N PHE A 42 -22.44 -5.37 8.15
CA PHE A 42 -21.43 -4.87 9.08
C PHE A 42 -21.64 -3.40 9.40
N ILE A 43 -21.41 -3.04 10.66
CA ILE A 43 -21.30 -1.65 11.12
C ILE A 43 -19.84 -1.22 11.02
N ILE A 44 -19.56 -0.09 10.38
CA ILE A 44 -18.21 0.48 10.31
C ILE A 44 -17.96 1.27 11.58
N ARG A 45 -17.08 0.77 12.46
CA ARG A 45 -16.69 1.46 13.70
C ARG A 45 -15.54 2.43 13.49
N GLN A 46 -14.61 2.08 12.61
CA GLN A 46 -13.50 2.93 12.24
C GLN A 46 -13.14 2.71 10.78
N GLN A 47 -12.74 3.78 10.11
CA GLN A 47 -12.21 3.72 8.77
C GLN A 47 -11.08 4.74 8.66
N ILE A 48 -9.91 4.28 8.25
CA ILE A 48 -8.73 5.11 8.09
C ILE A 48 -8.03 4.81 6.78
N GLN A 49 -7.32 5.81 6.29
CA GLN A 49 -6.38 5.72 5.20
C GLN A 49 -4.98 5.62 5.78
N ILE A 50 -4.13 4.82 5.18
CA ILE A 50 -2.78 4.57 5.68
C ILE A 50 -1.76 5.05 4.65
N GLY A 51 -0.82 5.85 5.13
CA GLY A 51 0.28 6.42 4.37
C GLY A 51 0.04 7.87 3.99
N LYS A 52 1.03 8.72 4.27
CA LYS A 52 1.09 10.06 3.69
C LYS A 52 1.54 10.00 2.23
N PRO A 53 1.25 11.06 1.45
CA PRO A 53 1.64 11.11 0.06
C PRO A 53 3.12 10.77 -0.23
N LEU A 54 4.04 11.37 0.53
CA LEU A 54 5.47 11.16 0.35
C LEU A 54 5.94 9.76 0.73
N GLU A 55 5.27 9.12 1.70
CA GLU A 55 5.56 7.75 2.11
C GLU A 55 5.15 6.78 1.01
N THR A 56 3.97 6.97 0.42
CA THR A 56 3.49 6.18 -0.72
C THR A 56 4.43 6.36 -1.92
N ALA A 57 4.87 7.58 -2.22
CA ALA A 57 5.83 7.83 -3.29
C ALA A 57 7.16 7.09 -3.06
N GLY A 58 7.72 7.17 -1.84
CA GLY A 58 8.94 6.46 -1.47
C GLY A 58 8.80 4.94 -1.59
N LEU A 59 7.67 4.39 -1.14
CA LEU A 59 7.32 2.97 -1.33
C LEU A 59 7.35 2.58 -2.81
N LEU A 60 6.70 3.35 -3.69
CA LEU A 60 6.66 3.06 -5.13
C LEU A 60 8.04 3.13 -5.79
N VAL A 61 8.87 4.12 -5.41
CA VAL A 61 10.25 4.23 -5.88
C VAL A 61 11.06 3.00 -5.49
N ASN A 62 10.95 2.54 -4.24
CA ASN A 62 11.66 1.34 -3.77
C ASN A 62 11.23 0.08 -4.51
N ILE A 63 9.93 -0.08 -4.79
CA ILE A 63 9.44 -1.22 -5.58
C ILE A 63 10.02 -1.14 -7.01
N ALA A 64 10.02 0.04 -7.63
CA ALA A 64 10.56 0.22 -8.98
C ALA A 64 12.06 -0.08 -9.08
N ILE A 65 12.86 0.39 -8.10
CA ILE A 65 14.31 0.09 -8.02
C ILE A 65 14.52 -1.42 -7.85
N SER A 66 13.81 -2.03 -6.90
CA SER A 66 13.94 -3.46 -6.62
C SER A 66 13.58 -4.30 -7.84
N LYS A 67 12.47 -3.98 -8.52
CA LYS A 67 12.05 -4.69 -9.73
C LYS A 67 13.05 -4.51 -10.88
N THR A 68 13.59 -3.31 -11.05
CA THR A 68 14.65 -3.04 -12.05
C THR A 68 15.87 -3.93 -11.83
N ILE A 69 16.35 -4.05 -10.59
CA ILE A 69 17.49 -4.89 -10.25
C ILE A 69 17.19 -6.37 -10.48
N LEU A 70 16.01 -6.84 -10.08
CA LEU A 70 15.57 -8.21 -10.34
C LEU A 70 15.52 -8.52 -11.84
N ASN A 71 15.05 -7.57 -12.65
CA ASN A 71 15.02 -7.73 -14.10
C ASN A 71 16.44 -7.79 -14.69
N TRP A 72 17.37 -6.94 -14.22
CA TRP A 72 18.77 -7.01 -14.63
C TRP A 72 19.43 -8.34 -14.26
N LEU A 73 19.13 -8.87 -13.07
CA LEU A 73 19.60 -10.18 -12.64
C LEU A 73 19.08 -11.29 -13.57
N GLN A 74 17.78 -11.31 -13.85
CA GLN A 74 17.17 -12.30 -14.74
C GLN A 74 17.74 -12.24 -16.16
N GLN A 75 18.00 -11.02 -16.66
CA GLN A 75 18.52 -10.78 -18.01
C GLN A 75 20.05 -10.88 -18.11
N LYS A 76 20.76 -11.17 -17.00
CA LYS A 76 22.23 -11.13 -16.91
C LYS A 76 22.82 -9.82 -17.44
N ASN A 77 22.10 -8.72 -17.22
CA ASN A 77 22.49 -7.40 -17.72
C ASN A 77 23.72 -6.90 -16.93
N PRO A 78 24.81 -6.43 -17.59
CA PRO A 78 25.99 -5.91 -16.89
C PRO A 78 25.68 -4.72 -15.98
N ALA A 79 24.60 -3.97 -16.22
CA ALA A 79 24.12 -2.92 -15.33
C ALA A 79 23.77 -3.42 -13.91
N LEU A 80 23.65 -4.74 -13.69
CA LEU A 80 23.48 -5.34 -12.37
C LEU A 80 24.55 -4.90 -11.37
N ILE A 81 25.76 -4.52 -11.82
CA ILE A 81 26.80 -3.98 -10.95
C ILE A 81 26.33 -2.74 -10.18
N LEU A 82 25.45 -1.93 -10.77
CA LEU A 82 24.83 -0.76 -10.11
C LEU A 82 23.91 -1.19 -8.96
N GLY A 83 23.42 -2.43 -8.96
CA GLY A 83 22.61 -3.01 -7.89
C GLY A 83 23.32 -3.04 -6.53
N ILE A 84 24.66 -2.96 -6.48
CA ILE A 84 25.40 -2.84 -5.22
C ILE A 84 25.06 -1.55 -4.46
N LEU A 85 24.61 -0.50 -5.16
CA LEU A 85 24.20 0.76 -4.57
C LEU A 85 22.77 0.72 -4.02
N ALA A 86 21.99 -0.33 -4.35
CA ALA A 86 20.57 -0.39 -4.04
C ALA A 86 20.22 -0.24 -2.55
N PRO A 87 20.92 -0.89 -1.60
CA PRO A 87 20.62 -0.70 -0.17
C PRO A 87 20.78 0.76 0.27
N VAL A 88 21.80 1.45 -0.24
CA VAL A 88 22.05 2.87 0.07
C VAL A 88 20.95 3.74 -0.53
N VAL A 89 20.55 3.48 -1.77
CA VAL A 89 19.47 4.23 -2.44
C VAL A 89 18.13 4.02 -1.72
N VAL A 90 17.75 2.77 -1.41
CA VAL A 90 16.50 2.44 -0.71
C VAL A 90 16.45 3.08 0.67
N LEU A 91 17.55 3.03 1.42
CA LEU A 91 17.64 3.69 2.72
C LEU A 91 17.49 5.21 2.58
N SER A 92 18.15 5.81 1.59
CA SER A 92 18.09 7.25 1.33
C SER A 92 16.67 7.69 0.95
N VAL A 93 15.99 6.94 0.08
CA VAL A 93 14.60 7.20 -0.30
C VAL A 93 13.68 7.14 0.92
N ASN A 94 13.78 6.08 1.74
CA ASN A 94 12.97 5.95 2.95
C ASN A 94 13.20 7.11 3.91
N LEU A 95 14.46 7.45 4.17
CA LEU A 95 14.82 8.52 5.09
C LEU A 95 14.29 9.86 4.60
N LEU A 96 14.53 10.21 3.33
CA LEU A 96 14.08 11.48 2.75
C LEU A 96 12.55 11.58 2.73
N CYS A 97 11.86 10.56 2.21
CA CYS A 97 10.40 10.55 2.15
C CYS A 97 9.77 10.63 3.54
N TRP A 98 10.34 9.94 4.53
CA TRP A 98 9.89 10.03 5.93
C TRP A 98 10.14 11.43 6.52
N LEU A 99 11.35 11.99 6.37
CA LEU A 99 11.66 13.33 6.89
C LEU A 99 10.72 14.40 6.32
N PHE A 100 10.49 14.37 5.01
CA PHE A 100 9.54 15.28 4.38
C PHE A 100 8.09 14.96 4.76
N SER A 101 7.75 13.69 5.05
CA SER A 101 6.41 13.34 5.52
C SER A 101 6.11 13.92 6.91
N LEU A 102 7.12 14.12 7.78
CA LEU A 102 6.93 14.72 9.10
C LEU A 102 6.39 16.16 9.02
N ILE A 103 6.82 16.93 8.03
CA ILE A 103 6.39 18.34 7.84
C ILE A 103 5.25 18.49 6.83
N SER A 104 4.92 17.43 6.10
CA SER A 104 3.82 17.42 5.13
C SER A 104 2.46 17.28 5.83
N PRO A 105 1.42 18.00 5.37
CA PRO A 105 0.06 17.81 5.86
C PRO A 105 -0.44 16.38 5.57
N MET A 106 -1.42 15.94 6.36
CA MET A 106 -2.20 14.75 6.02
C MET A 106 -3.03 15.07 4.78
N ASP A 107 -2.99 14.17 3.79
CA ASP A 107 -3.77 14.29 2.56
C ASP A 107 -4.15 12.89 2.06
N ASP A 108 -5.36 12.78 1.56
CA ASP A 108 -6.04 11.54 1.17
C ASP A 108 -5.85 11.20 -0.31
N ILE A 109 -5.06 11.99 -1.05
CA ILE A 109 -4.88 11.82 -2.50
C ILE A 109 -4.18 10.49 -2.85
N MET A 110 -3.26 10.01 -2.00
CA MET A 110 -2.47 8.83 -2.32
C MET A 110 -2.16 7.88 -1.15
N PRO A 111 -3.16 7.31 -0.47
CA PRO A 111 -2.93 6.27 0.52
C PRO A 111 -2.47 4.97 -0.15
N HIS A 112 -1.54 4.26 0.48
CA HIS A 112 -1.11 2.94 0.00
C HIS A 112 -2.06 1.82 0.47
N SER A 113 -2.87 2.05 1.52
CA SER A 113 -3.91 1.10 1.94
C SER A 113 -5.06 1.76 2.70
N TYR A 114 -6.20 1.07 2.75
CA TYR A 114 -7.34 1.40 3.61
C TYR A 114 -7.49 0.37 4.71
N ARG A 115 -7.87 0.80 5.92
CA ARG A 115 -8.23 -0.09 7.02
C ARG A 115 -9.58 0.25 7.60
N LEU A 116 -10.42 -0.77 7.76
CA LEU A 116 -11.74 -0.69 8.39
C LEU A 116 -11.77 -1.60 9.62
N VAL A 117 -12.36 -1.10 10.71
CA VAL A 117 -12.78 -1.90 11.86
C VAL A 117 -14.29 -2.03 11.77
N LEU A 118 -14.75 -3.26 11.62
CA LEU A 118 -16.13 -3.63 11.34
C LEU A 118 -16.68 -4.42 12.52
N GLU A 119 -17.95 -4.24 12.84
CA GLU A 119 -18.65 -5.03 13.84
C GLU A 119 -19.83 -5.75 13.19
N LYS A 120 -19.96 -7.04 13.49
CA LYS A 120 -21.10 -7.83 13.06
C LYS A 120 -22.33 -7.43 13.89
N GLN A 121 -23.41 -7.08 13.20
CA GLN A 121 -24.73 -6.88 13.82
C GLN A 121 -25.19 -8.12 14.61
#